data_AF-A0A955NV49-F1
#
_entry.id   AF-A0A955NV49-F1
#
_cell.length_a   1.000
_cell.length_b   1.000
_cell.length_c   1.000
_cell.angle_alpha   90.00
_cell.angle_beta   90.00
_cell.angle_gamma   90.00
#
_symmetry.space_group_name_H-M   'P 1'
#
loop_
_entity.id
_entity.type
_entity.pdbx_description
1 polymer ?
#
loop_
_entity_poly.entity_id
_entity_poly.type
_entity_poly.pdbx_seq_one_letter_code
_entity_poly.pdbx_strand_id
1 'polypeptide(L)' 'EIVEVPDHPWFVGVQFHPEFTSRPLRPQPLFRDFVGAAVRIAEKQRHPLVSPAADEE' A
#
# COMPACT_ATOMS: atom_id res chain seq x y z
N GLU A 1 10.67 18.33 5.04
CA GLU A 1 10.80 18.26 3.57
C GLU A 1 10.21 16.95 3.06
N ILE A 2 9.69 16.94 1.82
CA ILE A 2 9.02 15.81 1.17
C ILE A 2 9.61 15.66 -0.24
N VAL A 3 9.86 14.42 -0.68
CA VAL A 3 10.31 14.09 -2.04
C VAL A 3 9.47 12.97 -2.63
N GLU A 4 9.25 13.02 -3.94
CA GLU A 4 8.52 12.01 -4.73
C GLU A 4 9.33 11.64 -5.99
N VAL A 5 9.15 10.42 -6.50
CA VAL A 5 9.74 9.95 -7.76
C VAL A 5 8.60 9.69 -8.76
N PRO A 6 8.42 10.53 -9.80
CA PRO A 6 7.26 10.45 -10.68
C PRO A 6 7.07 9.12 -11.39
N ASP A 7 8.17 8.46 -11.78
CA ASP A 7 8.14 7.21 -12.54
C ASP A 7 8.01 5.95 -11.66
N HIS A 8 7.91 6.10 -10.34
CA HIS A 8 7.71 4.98 -9.43
C HIS A 8 6.21 4.85 -9.05
N PRO A 9 5.62 3.64 -9.06
CA PRO A 9 4.18 3.45 -8.85
C PRO A 9 3.66 3.96 -7.50
N TRP A 10 4.53 4.04 -6.50
CA TRP A 10 4.29 4.75 -5.24
C TRP A 10 5.62 5.03 -4.54
N PHE A 11 6.08 6.28 -4.48
CA PHE A 11 7.31 6.66 -3.75
C PHE A 11 7.14 8.01 -3.09
N VAL A 12 7.27 8.04 -1.76
CA VAL A 12 7.27 9.28 -0.97
C VAL A 12 8.32 9.16 0.12
N GLY A 13 9.26 10.10 0.16
CA GLY A 13 10.27 10.24 1.22
C GLY A 13 10.02 11.48 2.05
N VAL A 14 10.19 11.38 3.38
CA VAL A 14 10.00 12.51 4.31
C VAL A 14 11.16 12.59 5.30
N GLN A 15 11.56 13.82 5.65
CA GLN A 15 12.61 14.07 6.65
C GLN A 15 12.07 14.22 8.09
N PHE A 16 10.76 14.40 8.25
CA PHE A 16 10.12 14.42 9.56
C PHE A 16 9.76 13.00 10.02
N HIS A 17 9.30 12.88 11.27
CA HIS A 17 8.95 11.60 11.90
C HIS A 17 7.42 11.37 11.91
N PRO A 18 6.81 10.88 10.80
CA PRO A 18 5.38 10.55 10.79
C PRO A 18 5.00 9.50 11.83
N GLU A 19 5.94 8.66 12.28
CA GLU A 19 5.73 7.63 13.32
C GLU A 19 5.06 8.22 14.57
N PHE A 20 5.52 9.39 15.03
CA PHE A 20 5.05 9.98 16.30
C PHE A 20 3.62 10.51 16.24
N THR A 21 3.07 10.70 15.03
CA THR A 21 1.69 11.18 14.82
C THR A 21 0.71 10.05 14.50
N SER A 22 1.20 8.83 14.25
CA SER A 22 0.36 7.67 13.97
C SER A 22 -0.30 7.13 15.25
N ARG A 23 -1.56 6.69 15.16
CA ARG A 23 -2.32 6.07 16.27
C ARG A 23 -3.07 4.84 15.76
N PRO A 24 -3.38 3.84 16.61
CA PRO A 24 -4.04 2.61 16.17
C PRO A 24 -5.36 2.85 15.41
N LEU A 25 -6.21 3.76 15.88
CA LEU A 25 -7.49 4.11 15.25
C LEU A 25 -7.39 5.28 14.27
N ARG A 26 -6.21 5.90 14.13
CA ARG A 26 -5.96 7.03 13.24
C ARG A 26 -4.54 6.90 12.70
N PRO A 27 -4.31 5.97 11.75
CA PRO A 27 -3.00 5.77 11.17
C PRO A 27 -2.59 7.04 10.41
N GLN A 28 -1.31 7.37 10.47
CA GLN A 28 -0.77 8.47 9.68
C GLN A 28 -0.91 8.13 8.17
N PRO A 29 -1.32 9.08 7.30
CA PRO A 29 -1.62 8.80 5.90
C PRO A 29 -0.51 8.12 5.10
N LEU A 30 0.75 8.49 5.26
CA LEU A 30 1.90 7.88 4.57
C LEU A 30 1.96 6.37 4.82
N PHE A 31 1.76 5.91 6.05
CA PHE A 31 1.77 4.47 6.35
C PHE A 31 0.54 3.76 5.79
N ARG A 32 -0.66 4.33 5.99
CA ARG A 32 -1.91 3.77 5.47
C ARG A 32 -1.84 3.63 3.95
N ASP A 33 -1.38 4.67 3.27
CA ASP A 33 -1.39 4.74 1.81
C ASP A 33 -0.22 3.94 1.20
N PHE A 34 0.92 3.82 1.90
CA PHE A 34 1.99 2.88 1.54
C PHE A 34 1.47 1.45 1.49
N VAL A 35 0.84 0.98 2.57
CA VAL A 35 0.28 -0.38 2.64
C VAL A 35 -0.80 -0.57 1.58
N GLY A 36 -1.69 0.40 1.40
CA GLY A 36 -2.70 0.35 0.35
C GLY A 36 -2.11 0.27 -1.06
N ALA A 37 -1.02 1.00 -1.32
CA ALA A 37 -0.31 0.91 -2.60
C ALA A 37 0.36 -0.45 -2.79
N ALA A 38 0.99 -0.99 -1.75
CA ALA A 38 1.60 -2.32 -1.77
C ALA A 38 0.57 -3.42 -2.08
N VAL A 39 -0.63 -3.37 -1.47
CA VAL A 39 -1.72 -4.31 -1.76
C VAL A 39 -2.15 -4.21 -3.23
N ARG A 40 -2.39 -3.00 -3.75
CA ARG A 40 -2.79 -2.81 -5.15
C ARG A 40 -1.72 -3.29 -6.13
N ILE A 41 -0.44 -3.09 -5.82
CA ILE A 41 0.67 -3.58 -6.63
C ILE A 41 0.72 -5.10 -6.59
N ALA A 42 0.58 -5.70 -5.40
CA ALA A 42 0.53 -7.14 -5.25
C ALA A 42 -0.64 -7.75 -6.02
N GLU A 43 -1.84 -7.17 -5.96
CA GLU A 43 -3.01 -7.62 -6.74
C GLU A 43 -2.77 -7.55 -8.25
N LYS A 44 -2.13 -6.49 -8.76
CA LYS A 44 -1.75 -6.39 -10.18
C LYS A 44 -0.69 -7.42 -10.58
N GLN A 45 0.21 -7.76 -9.67
CA GLN A 45 1.28 -8.74 -9.89
C GLN A 45 0.82 -10.18 -9.67
N ARG A 46 -0.30 -10.39 -8.97
CA ARG A 46 -0.93 -11.71 -8.86
C ARG A 46 -1.42 -12.11 -10.25
N HIS A 47 -0.64 -12.99 -10.87
CA HIS A 47 -1.12 -13.86 -11.95
C HIS A 47 -2.44 -14.52 -11.48
N PRO A 48 -3.50 -14.61 -12.32
CA PRO A 48 -4.78 -15.18 -11.93
C PRO A 48 -4.62 -16.68 -11.67
N LEU A 49 -4.13 -17.01 -10.48
CA LEU A 49 -4.09 -18.37 -9.99
C LEU A 49 -5.41 -18.62 -9.27
N VAL A 50 -6.24 -19.38 -9.99
CA VAL A 50 -7.46 -20.08 -9.57
C VAL A 50 -8.75 -19.26 -9.64
N SER A 51 -9.53 -19.54 -10.68
CA SER A 51 -10.99 -19.33 -10.70
C SER A 51 -11.60 -20.16 -9.57
N PRO A 52 -12.51 -19.61 -8.73
CA PRO A 52 -13.33 -20.44 -7.85
C PRO A 52 -14.35 -21.18 -8.72
N ALA A 53 -13.90 -22.27 -9.35
CA ALA A 53 -14.75 -23.31 -9.89
C ALA A 53 -14.69 -24.49 -8.92
N ALA A 54 -15.87 -24.98 -8.54
CA ALA A 54 -16.14 -26.16 -7.71
C ALA A 54 -15.97 -25.95 -6.19
N ASP A 55 -16.94 -25.26 -5.60
CA ASP A 55 -17.62 -25.79 -4.41
C ASP A 55 -19.13 -25.84 -4.75
N GLU A 56 -19.47 -26.71 -5.70
CA GLU A 56 -20.81 -27.29 -5.85
C GLU A 56 -20.77 -28.70 -5.24
N GLU A 57 -21.07 -28.81 -3.95
CA GLU A 57 -21.95 -29.82 -3.32
C GLU A 57 -22.15 -29.50 -1.83
#